data_AF-A0A1C4UE91-F1
#
_entry.id   AF-A0A1C4UE91-F1
#
_cell.length_a   1.000
_cell.length_b   1.000
_cell.length_c   1.000
_cell.angle_alpha   90.00
_cell.angle_beta   90.00
_cell.angle_gamma   90.00
#
_symmetry.space_group_name_H-M   'P 1'
#
loop_
_entity.id
_entity.type
_entity.pdbx_description
1 polymer ?
#
loop_
_entity_poly.entity_id
_entity_poly.type
_entity_poly.pdbx_seq_one_letter_code
_entity_poly.pdbx_strand_id
1 'polypeptide(L)'
;MSAAELDKAVTLLVRQVVHWQQPRWAAVATAGNVSRADLVHRLVQEVANLAADAEGEPRRVVPRLDNDLALPDQVRVVAADLLAAGADDEVLARAAAEVTATRNAL
;
A
#
# COMPACT_ATOMS: atom_id res chain seq x y z
N MET A 1 3.50 -11.55 -12.24
CA MET A 1 3.26 -10.16 -12.71
C MET A 1 4.59 -9.44 -12.68
N SER A 2 4.80 -8.47 -13.56
CA SER A 2 6.05 -7.71 -13.65
C SER A 2 6.07 -6.48 -12.73
N ALA A 3 7.27 -5.98 -12.40
CA ALA A 3 7.48 -4.72 -11.68
C ALA A 3 6.66 -3.53 -12.25
N ALA A 4 6.49 -3.48 -13.57
CA ALA A 4 5.70 -2.44 -14.23
C ALA A 4 4.20 -2.48 -13.89
N GLU A 5 3.65 -3.66 -13.61
CA GLU A 5 2.24 -3.81 -13.23
C GLU A 5 2.00 -3.33 -11.79
N LEU A 6 2.93 -3.62 -10.87
CA LEU A 6 2.90 -3.09 -9.51
C LEU A 6 3.01 -1.56 -9.53
N ASP A 7 3.97 -1.00 -10.26
CA ASP A 7 4.15 0.46 -10.38
C ASP A 7 2.88 1.15 -10.93
N LYS A 8 2.27 0.56 -11.96
CA LYS A 8 1.00 1.04 -12.49
C LYS A 8 -0.12 0.99 -11.45
N ALA A 9 -0.26 -0.09 -10.71
CA ALA A 9 -1.29 -0.23 -9.68
C ALA A 9 -1.13 0.82 -8.57
N VAL A 10 0.11 1.02 -8.09
CA VAL A 10 0.46 2.03 -7.09
C VAL A 10 0.16 3.44 -7.61
N THR A 11 0.59 3.75 -8.83
CA THR A 11 0.32 5.05 -9.46
C THR A 11 -1.17 5.36 -9.52
N LEU A 12 -2.01 4.38 -9.88
CA LEU A 12 -3.46 4.55 -9.94
C LEU A 12 -4.07 4.78 -8.56
N LEU A 13 -3.69 3.98 -7.55
CA LEU A 13 -4.13 4.19 -6.18
C LEU A 13 -3.75 5.59 -5.69
N VAL A 14 -2.49 5.98 -5.86
CA VAL A 14 -2.02 7.26 -5.35
C VAL A 14 -2.71 8.43 -6.03
N ARG A 15 -2.90 8.41 -7.37
CA ARG A 15 -3.67 9.45 -8.06
C ARG A 15 -5.08 9.60 -7.51
N GLN A 16 -5.73 8.49 -7.12
CA GLN A 16 -7.06 8.52 -6.51
C GLN A 16 -7.08 9.16 -5.13
N VAL A 17 -6.01 9.06 -4.32
CA VAL A 17 -6.03 9.50 -2.91
C VAL A 17 -5.17 10.71 -2.59
N VAL A 18 -4.23 11.10 -3.45
CA VAL A 18 -3.23 12.17 -3.16
C VAL A 18 -3.85 13.53 -2.84
N HIS A 19 -5.06 13.78 -3.32
CA HIS A 19 -5.80 15.03 -3.15
C HIS A 19 -6.81 14.98 -1.99
N TRP A 20 -6.87 13.86 -1.27
CA TRP A 20 -7.82 13.67 -0.18
C TRP A 20 -7.40 14.48 1.04
N GLN A 21 -8.41 15.05 1.70
CA GLN A 21 -8.26 15.71 2.99
C GLN A 21 -8.73 14.80 4.12
N GLN A 22 -8.42 15.19 5.35
CA GLN A 22 -8.72 14.45 6.59
C GLN A 22 -10.14 13.87 6.66
N PRO A 23 -11.23 14.62 6.37
CA PRO A 23 -12.59 14.06 6.44
C PRO A 23 -12.82 12.89 5.49
N ARG A 24 -12.15 12.87 4.33
CA ARG A 24 -12.30 11.79 3.35
C ARG A 24 -11.53 10.54 3.76
N TRP A 25 -10.39 10.71 4.44
CA TRP A 25 -9.60 9.63 5.03
C TRP A 25 -10.32 8.97 6.22
N ALA A 26 -10.98 9.77 7.07
CA ALA A 26 -11.75 9.28 8.21
C ALA A 26 -13.04 8.53 7.83
N ALA A 27 -13.54 8.74 6.61
CA ALA A 27 -14.75 8.06 6.15
C ALA A 27 -14.55 6.54 6.02
N VAL A 28 -15.63 5.79 6.25
CA VAL A 28 -15.65 4.34 6.16
C VAL A 28 -15.39 3.88 4.73
N ALA A 29 -14.52 2.89 4.56
CA ALA A 29 -14.27 2.26 3.26
C ALA A 29 -15.47 1.42 2.82
N THR A 30 -15.67 1.28 1.52
CA THR A 30 -16.79 0.49 0.95
C THR A 30 -16.70 -0.98 1.36
N ALA A 31 -15.50 -1.51 1.54
CA ALA A 31 -15.27 -2.86 2.04
C ALA A 31 -15.01 -2.86 3.55
N GLY A 32 -15.98 -3.37 4.32
CA GLY A 32 -15.87 -3.56 5.76
C GLY A 32 -16.29 -2.35 6.61
N ASN A 33 -15.84 -2.33 7.87
CA ASN A 33 -16.21 -1.33 8.88
C ASN A 33 -14.99 -0.54 9.40
N VAL A 34 -13.98 -0.33 8.56
CA VAL A 34 -12.76 0.43 8.91
C VAL A 34 -12.72 1.77 8.16
N SER A 35 -11.96 2.74 8.69
CA SER A 35 -11.71 3.96 7.94
C SER A 35 -10.89 3.65 6.68
N ARG A 36 -11.04 4.49 5.65
CA ARG A 36 -10.20 4.43 4.45
C ARG A 36 -8.71 4.54 4.80
N ALA A 37 -8.39 5.33 5.83
CA ALA A 37 -7.03 5.54 6.28
C ALA A 37 -6.43 4.28 6.92
N ASP A 38 -7.21 3.53 7.71
CA ASP A 38 -6.80 2.25 8.28
C ASP A 38 -6.63 1.19 7.20
N LEU A 39 -7.52 1.18 6.21
CA LEU A 39 -7.42 0.26 5.08
C LEU A 39 -6.12 0.46 4.30
N VAL A 40 -5.78 1.71 3.96
CA VAL A 40 -4.51 2.02 3.28
C VAL A 40 -3.30 1.77 4.18
N HIS A 41 -3.40 2.01 5.50
CA HIS A 41 -2.31 1.65 6.42
C HIS A 41 -2.02 0.15 6.42
N ARG A 42 -3.08 -0.66 6.40
CA ARG A 42 -2.95 -2.11 6.33
C ARG A 42 -2.24 -2.52 5.05
N LEU A 43 -2.61 -1.93 3.92
CA LEU A 43 -1.90 -2.13 2.65
C LEU A 43 -0.41 -1.78 2.79
N VAL A 44 -0.07 -0.64 3.39
CA VAL A 44 1.33 -0.25 3.63
C VAL A 44 2.08 -1.32 4.44
N GLN A 45 1.48 -1.81 5.52
CA GLN A 45 2.08 -2.87 6.34
C GLN A 45 2.25 -4.18 5.57
N GLU A 46 1.25 -4.59 4.77
CA GLU A 46 1.33 -5.83 3.99
C GLU A 46 2.43 -5.76 2.93
N VAL A 47 2.56 -4.64 2.21
CA VAL A 47 3.64 -4.48 1.23
C VAL A 47 5.02 -4.45 1.91
N ALA A 48 5.15 -3.81 3.07
CA ALA A 48 6.38 -3.84 3.86
C ALA A 48 6.74 -5.25 4.37
N ASN A 49 5.74 -6.06 4.73
CA ASN A 49 5.96 -7.45 5.12
C ASN A 49 6.50 -8.27 3.94
N LEU A 50 5.95 -8.07 2.74
CA LEU A 50 6.44 -8.73 1.53
C LEU A 50 7.89 -8.32 1.20
N ALA A 51 8.24 -7.05 1.39
CA ALA A 51 9.60 -6.57 1.20
C ALA A 51 10.57 -7.23 2.18
N ALA A 52 10.22 -7.25 3.48
CA ALA A 52 11.02 -7.92 4.50
C ALA A 52 11.19 -9.43 4.22
N ASP A 53 10.13 -10.11 3.78
CA ASP A 53 10.19 -11.52 3.40
C ASP A 53 11.15 -11.75 2.22
N ALA A 54 11.11 -10.88 1.20
CA ALA A 54 12.01 -10.96 0.04
C ALA A 54 13.48 -10.69 0.40
N GLU A 55 13.74 -9.82 1.38
CA GLU A 55 15.09 -9.54 1.89
C GLU A 55 15.59 -10.60 2.89
N GLY A 56 14.71 -11.49 3.38
CA GLY A 56 15.03 -12.42 4.47
C GLY A 56 15.18 -11.72 5.83
N GLU A 57 14.61 -10.53 5.99
CA GLU A 57 14.66 -9.70 7.18
C GLU A 57 13.43 -9.92 8.09
N PRO A 58 13.54 -9.64 9.40
CA PRO A 58 12.39 -9.68 10.29
C PRO A 58 11.33 -8.64 9.88
N ARG A 59 10.06 -9.06 9.85
CA ARG A 59 8.93 -8.13 9.67
C ARG A 59 8.87 -7.12 10.81
N ARG A 60 8.76 -5.84 10.47
CA ARG A 60 8.66 -4.72 11.43
C ARG A 60 7.32 -4.00 11.23
N VAL A 61 6.79 -3.44 12.31
CA VAL A 61 5.59 -2.61 12.23
C VAL A 61 5.94 -1.29 11.56
N VAL A 62 5.22 -0.93 10.51
CA VAL A 62 5.32 0.38 9.87
C VAL A 62 4.65 1.41 10.79
N PRO A 63 5.35 2.47 11.21
CA PRO A 63 4.76 3.50 12.04
C PRO A 63 3.60 4.22 11.33
N ARG A 64 2.51 4.42 12.07
CA ARG A 64 1.45 5.35 11.67
C ARG A 64 1.90 6.77 12.00
N LEU A 65 2.00 7.63 10.98
CA LEU A 65 2.35 9.04 11.19
C LEU A 65 1.17 9.83 11.77
N ASP A 66 1.45 11.01 12.32
CA ASP A 66 0.46 11.87 13.02
C ASP A 66 -0.71 12.31 12.14
N ASN A 67 -0.59 12.17 10.82
CA ASN A 67 -1.66 12.47 9.88
C ASN A 67 -1.69 11.51 8.70
N ASP A 68 -2.90 11.30 8.18
CA ASP A 68 -3.18 10.34 7.12
C ASP A 68 -2.83 10.86 5.71
N LEU A 69 -2.44 12.13 5.60
CA LEU A 69 -2.07 12.72 4.30
C LEU A 69 -0.74 12.18 3.78
N ALA A 70 0.08 11.59 4.65
CA ALA A 70 1.33 10.94 4.28
C ALA A 70 1.16 9.50 3.77
N LEU A 71 -0.03 8.91 3.87
CA LEU A 71 -0.30 7.55 3.40
C LEU A 71 0.07 7.28 1.94
N PRO A 72 -0.21 8.19 0.97
CA PRO A 72 0.16 7.97 -0.42
C PRO A 72 1.68 7.85 -0.60
N ASP A 73 2.46 8.58 0.20
CA ASP A 73 3.91 8.51 0.18
C ASP A 73 4.43 7.25 0.85
N GLN A 74 3.83 6.84 1.98
CA GLN A 74 4.15 5.55 2.59
C GLN A 74 3.95 4.39 1.62
N VAL A 75 2.85 4.38 0.84
CA VAL A 75 2.60 3.37 -0.20
C VAL A 75 3.71 3.36 -1.26
N ARG A 76 4.14 4.55 -1.71
CA ARG A 76 5.24 4.64 -2.70
C ARG A 76 6.55 4.09 -2.15
N VAL A 77 6.88 4.42 -0.91
CA VAL A 77 8.12 3.98 -0.24
C VAL A 77 8.14 2.46 -0.14
N VAL A 78 7.12 1.84 0.46
CA VAL A 78 7.13 0.38 0.64
C VAL A 78 7.06 -0.39 -0.67
N ALA A 79 6.42 0.17 -1.71
CA ALA A 79 6.44 -0.42 -3.05
C ALA A 79 7.82 -0.33 -3.71
N ALA A 80 8.52 0.80 -3.53
CA ALA A 80 9.90 0.94 -3.99
C ALA A 80 10.84 -0.01 -3.24
N ASP A 81 10.66 -0.17 -1.93
CA ASP A 81 11.42 -1.12 -1.11
C ASP A 81 11.19 -2.56 -1.58
N LEU A 82 9.95 -2.96 -1.86
CA LEU A 82 9.63 -4.28 -2.39
C LEU A 82 10.31 -4.55 -3.75
N LEU A 83 10.37 -3.54 -4.62
CA LEU A 83 11.08 -3.64 -5.91
C LEU A 83 12.60 -3.71 -5.71
N ALA A 84 13.14 -2.94 -4.78
CA ALA A 84 14.57 -2.94 -4.45
C ALA A 84 15.03 -4.25 -3.81
N ALA A 85 14.15 -4.90 -3.04
CA ALA A 85 14.35 -6.23 -2.47
C ALA A 85 14.46 -7.34 -3.52
N GLY A 86 14.13 -7.07 -4.79
CA GLY A 86 14.21 -8.05 -5.87
C GLY A 86 13.20 -9.18 -5.73
N ALA A 87 12.00 -8.86 -5.22
CA ALA A 87 10.93 -9.83 -5.04
C ALA A 87 10.56 -10.52 -6.36
N ASP A 88 10.19 -11.80 -6.28
CA ASP A 88 9.81 -12.58 -7.46
C ASP A 88 8.44 -12.17 -8.04
N ASP A 89 8.16 -12.65 -9.25
CA ASP A 89 6.95 -12.31 -9.99
C ASP A 89 5.63 -12.72 -9.29
N GLU A 90 5.67 -13.71 -8.38
CA GLU A 90 4.50 -14.15 -7.61
C GLU A 90 4.24 -13.17 -6.46
N VAL A 91 5.28 -12.75 -5.74
CA VAL A 91 5.21 -11.74 -4.69
C VAL A 91 4.76 -10.39 -5.28
N LEU A 92 5.32 -9.98 -6.42
CA LEU A 92 4.91 -8.76 -7.12
C LEU A 92 3.45 -8.85 -7.58
N ALA A 93 3.00 -10.01 -8.04
CA ALA A 93 1.60 -10.24 -8.40
C ALA A 93 0.67 -10.09 -7.19
N ARG A 94 1.03 -10.67 -6.05
CA ARG A 94 0.26 -10.55 -4.82
C ARG A 94 0.17 -9.09 -4.38
N ALA A 95 1.29 -8.35 -4.35
CA ALA A 95 1.29 -6.94 -3.98
C ALA A 95 0.39 -6.10 -4.90
N ALA A 96 0.46 -6.29 -6.22
CA ALA A 96 -0.36 -5.55 -7.17
C ALA A 96 -1.87 -5.87 -7.04
N ALA A 97 -2.21 -7.12 -6.70
CA ALA A 97 -3.58 -7.53 -6.40
C ALA A 97 -4.11 -6.83 -5.14
N GLU A 98 -3.33 -6.78 -4.06
CA GLU A 98 -3.69 -6.10 -2.81
C GLU A 98 -3.88 -4.58 -3.01
N VAL A 99 -2.97 -3.94 -3.77
CA VAL A 99 -3.08 -2.52 -4.13
C VAL A 99 -4.37 -2.26 -4.92
N THR A 100 -4.68 -3.13 -5.89
CA THR A 100 -5.88 -3.01 -6.72
C THR A 100 -7.16 -3.24 -5.92
N ALA A 101 -7.18 -4.24 -5.04
CA ALA A 101 -8.30 -4.54 -4.17
C ALA A 101 -8.57 -3.39 -3.20
N THR A 102 -7.51 -2.85 -2.57
CA THR A 102 -7.58 -1.67 -1.71
C THR A 102 -8.17 -0.49 -2.47
N ARG A 103 -7.63 -0.18 -3.66
CA ARG A 103 -8.13 0.91 -4.50
C ARG A 103 -9.63 0.81 -4.80
N ASN A 104 -10.09 -0.39 -5.12
CA ASN A 104 -11.50 -0.63 -5.46
C ASN A 104 -12.44 -0.53 -4.23
N ALA A 105 -11.90 -0.64 -3.02
CA ALA A 105 -12.64 -0.53 -1.77
C ALA A 105 -12.73 0.91 -1.21
N LEU A 106 -12.00 1.87 -1.78
CA LEU A 106 -11.91 3.26 -1.35
C LEU A 106 -12.99 4.16 -1.95
#